data_AF-A0A8H8M6M2-F1
#
_entry.id   AF-A0A8H8M6M2-F1
#
_cell.length_a   1.000
_cell.length_b   1.000
_cell.length_c   1.000
_cell.angle_alpha   90.00
_cell.angle_beta   90.00
_cell.angle_gamma   90.00
#
_symmetry.space_group_name_H-M   'P 1'
#
loop_
_entity.id
_entity.type
_entity.pdbx_description
1 polymer ?
#
loop_
_entity_poly.entity_id
_entity_poly.type
_entity_poly.pdbx_seq_one_letter_code
_entity_poly.pdbx_strand_id
1 'polypeptide(L)'
;MAALRFVLQVNGDIEWQEVEGWSGNEPCAPTVHFSAAKTDEIAWGDRTHGSFMTKALATSAGKTLSLSELLIYVRYKVNEYLEEAKRRDPHIARESATQTPQIYSSIRLPLDDPRELATLMGFSSVNN
;
A
#
# COMPACT_ATOMS: atom_id res chain seq x y z
N MET A 1 7.08 14.00 13.61
CA MET A 1 6.53 13.05 12.62
C MET A 1 6.99 11.66 12.99
N ALA A 2 6.12 10.65 12.95
CA ALA A 2 6.53 9.27 13.18
C ALA A 2 7.45 8.82 12.03
N ALA A 3 8.61 8.26 12.36
CA ALA A 3 9.61 7.85 11.37
C ALA A 3 9.18 6.54 10.69
N LEU A 4 8.98 6.56 9.37
CA LEU A 4 8.66 5.39 8.56
C LEU A 4 9.96 4.72 8.09
N ARG A 5 10.45 3.75 8.87
CA ARG A 5 11.79 3.15 8.74
C ARG A 5 11.87 1.99 7.77
N PHE A 6 10.77 1.24 7.63
CA PHE A 6 10.71 0.03 6.84
C PHE A 6 9.73 0.19 5.68
N VAL A 7 10.06 -0.40 4.54
CA VAL A 7 9.16 -0.57 3.40
C VAL A 7 8.91 -2.06 3.16
N LEU A 8 7.66 -2.42 2.89
CA LEU A 8 7.29 -3.79 2.57
C LEU A 8 7.61 -4.08 1.10
N GLN A 9 8.57 -4.96 0.86
CA GLN A 9 8.96 -5.42 -0.46
C GLN A 9 8.23 -6.72 -0.83
N VAL A 10 7.98 -6.88 -2.13
CA VAL A 10 7.40 -8.10 -2.72
C VAL A 10 8.20 -8.39 -3.98
N ASN A 11 9.41 -8.91 -3.81
CA ASN A 11 10.37 -9.19 -4.90
C ASN A 11 10.85 -10.64 -4.79
N GLY A 12 9.99 -11.60 -5.15
CA GLY A 12 10.24 -13.03 -4.94
C GLY A 12 9.83 -13.46 -3.53
N ASP A 13 10.46 -12.86 -2.51
CA ASP A 13 10.08 -12.98 -1.11
C ASP A 13 9.38 -11.71 -0.60
N ILE A 14 8.56 -11.87 0.46
CA ILE A 14 7.85 -10.77 1.10
C ILE A 14 8.55 -10.44 2.42
N GLU A 15 9.16 -9.26 2.50
CA GLU A 15 9.92 -8.86 3.66
C GLU A 15 9.96 -7.35 3.89
N TRP A 16 10.27 -6.96 5.13
CA TRP A 16 10.53 -5.57 5.49
C TRP A 16 11.98 -5.20 5.19
N GLN A 17 12.15 -4.29 4.24
CA GLN A 17 13.45 -3.68 3.96
C GLN A 17 13.58 -2.35 4.70
N GLU A 18 14.73 -2.11 5.32
CA GLU A 18 15.05 -0.81 5.92
C GLU A 18 15.35 0.22 4.83
N VAL A 19 14.78 1.42 4.94
CA VAL A 19 14.98 2.49 3.97
C VAL A 19 16.24 3.27 4.35
N GLU A 20 17.20 3.37 3.42
CA GLU A 20 18.45 4.11 3.65
C GLU A 20 18.20 5.60 3.93
N GLY A 21 19.05 6.19 4.79
CA GLY A 21 19.06 7.64 5.04
C GLY A 21 18.27 8.13 6.27
N TRP A 22 17.79 7.24 7.13
CA TRP A 22 17.02 7.64 8.31
C TRP A 22 17.82 7.63 9.61
N SER A 23 18.06 8.83 10.15
CA SER A 23 18.59 9.08 11.50
C SER A 23 17.54 9.84 12.32
N GLY A 24 16.75 9.13 13.12
CA GLY A 24 15.71 9.73 13.95
C GLY A 24 15.42 8.88 15.17
N ASN A 25 14.91 9.52 16.23
CA ASN A 25 14.47 8.83 17.44
C ASN A 25 13.36 7.82 17.13
N GLU A 26 13.32 6.73 17.89
CA GLU A 26 12.23 5.75 17.79
C GLU A 26 10.88 6.45 17.98
N PRO A 27 9.91 6.24 17.07
CA PRO A 27 8.62 6.87 17.18
C PRO A 27 7.86 6.35 18.40
N CYS A 28 7.16 7.23 19.11
CA CYS A 28 6.42 6.89 20.32
C CYS A 28 5.21 5.94 20.09
N ALA A 29 4.84 5.68 18.84
CA ALA A 29 3.77 4.75 18.48
C ALA A 29 4.06 4.07 17.13
N PRO A 30 3.67 2.79 16.95
CA PRO A 30 3.67 2.13 15.64
C PRO A 30 2.87 2.94 14.63
N THR A 31 3.47 3.27 13.49
CA THR A 31 2.81 4.00 12.40
C THR A 31 2.95 3.21 11.12
N VAL A 32 1.84 3.04 10.42
CA VAL A 32 1.78 2.45 9.07
C VAL A 32 1.30 3.48 8.08
N HIS A 33 1.99 3.57 6.95
CA HIS A 33 1.66 4.49 5.87
C HIS A 33 1.50 3.71 4.56
N PHE A 34 0.38 3.94 3.89
CA PHE A 34 0.09 3.38 2.57
C PHE A 34 0.35 4.48 1.53
N SER A 35 1.37 4.28 0.70
CA SER A 35 1.66 5.14 -0.44
C SER A 35 1.01 4.59 -1.70
N ALA A 36 0.41 5.48 -2.49
CA ALA A 36 -0.26 5.12 -3.74
C ALA A 36 0.71 4.73 -4.86
N ALA A 37 1.97 5.17 -4.79
CA ALA A 37 3.01 4.98 -5.80
C ALA A 37 4.41 5.02 -5.17
N LYS A 38 5.43 4.58 -5.90
CA LYS A 38 6.83 4.87 -5.53
C LYS A 38 7.14 6.36 -5.68
N THR A 39 8.24 6.79 -5.06
CA THR A 39 8.71 8.19 -5.07
C THR A 39 8.87 8.77 -6.47
N ASP A 40 9.27 7.95 -7.45
CA ASP A 40 9.50 8.31 -8.84
C ASP A 40 8.30 8.06 -9.77
N GLU A 41 7.18 7.59 -9.22
CA GLU A 41 5.97 7.26 -9.97
C GLU A 41 4.84 8.25 -9.69
N ILE A 42 3.93 8.36 -10.65
CA ILE A 42 2.71 9.16 -10.52
C ILE A 42 1.61 8.30 -9.87
N ALA A 43 0.88 8.89 -8.91
CA ALA A 43 -0.33 8.28 -8.38
C ALA A 43 -1.52 8.58 -9.31
N TRP A 44 -1.88 7.61 -10.14
CA TRP A 44 -2.94 7.76 -11.13
C TRP A 44 -4.35 7.59 -10.55
N GLY A 45 -5.32 8.11 -11.31
CA GLY A 45 -6.73 7.99 -11.04
C GLY A 45 -7.55 8.35 -12.27
N ASP A 46 -8.85 8.16 -12.18
CA ASP A 46 -9.81 8.61 -13.19
C ASP A 46 -10.78 9.65 -12.59
N ARG A 47 -11.46 10.40 -13.45
CA ARG A 47 -12.40 11.45 -13.01
C ARG A 47 -13.68 10.90 -12.38
N THR A 48 -13.99 9.62 -12.58
CA THR A 48 -15.27 9.01 -12.20
C THR A 48 -15.19 8.33 -10.83
N HIS A 49 -14.04 7.76 -10.49
CA HIS A 49 -13.81 6.92 -9.31
C HIS A 49 -12.63 7.43 -8.45
N GLY A 50 -11.92 8.46 -8.90
CA GLY A 50 -10.79 9.03 -8.18
C GLY A 50 -9.51 8.18 -8.31
N SER A 51 -8.68 8.19 -7.27
CA SER A 51 -7.39 7.47 -7.26
C SER A 51 -7.59 5.96 -7.40
N PHE A 52 -6.78 5.32 -8.24
CA PHE A 52 -6.76 3.87 -8.37
C PHE A 52 -6.39 3.17 -7.07
N MET A 53 -5.53 3.79 -6.25
CA MET A 53 -5.17 3.28 -4.92
C MET A 53 -6.40 3.25 -3.99
N THR A 54 -7.11 4.37 -3.88
CA THR A 54 -8.31 4.47 -3.04
C THR A 54 -9.40 3.52 -3.50
N LYS A 55 -9.60 3.40 -4.82
CA LYS A 55 -10.54 2.44 -5.41
C LYS A 55 -10.16 0.99 -5.06
N ALA A 56 -8.90 0.62 -5.21
CA ALA A 56 -8.41 -0.71 -4.86
C ALA A 56 -8.62 -1.02 -3.37
N LEU A 57 -8.28 -0.09 -2.48
CA LEU A 57 -8.53 -0.22 -1.03
C LEU A 57 -10.02 -0.36 -0.71
N ALA A 58 -10.90 0.40 -1.37
CA ALA A 58 -12.33 0.26 -1.18
C ALA A 58 -12.83 -1.14 -1.58
N THR A 59 -12.28 -1.73 -2.64
CA THR A 59 -12.63 -3.11 -3.05
C THR A 59 -12.07 -4.21 -2.14
N SER A 60 -11.08 -3.90 -1.29
CA SER A 60 -10.62 -4.83 -0.26
C SER A 60 -11.47 -4.80 1.02
N ALA A 61 -12.38 -3.84 1.15
CA ALA A 61 -13.27 -3.76 2.32
C ALA A 61 -14.07 -5.05 2.50
N GLY A 62 -14.12 -5.55 3.74
CA GLY A 62 -14.80 -6.81 4.09
C GLY A 62 -13.99 -8.08 3.81
N LYS A 63 -12.76 -7.96 3.28
CA LYS A 63 -11.83 -9.10 3.17
C LYS A 63 -10.96 -9.19 4.42
N THR A 64 -10.70 -10.41 4.86
CA THR A 64 -9.69 -10.70 5.89
C THR A 64 -8.37 -10.97 5.20
N LEU A 65 -7.53 -9.94 5.08
CA LEU A 65 -6.21 -10.01 4.43
C LEU A 65 -5.13 -9.65 5.44
N SER A 66 -4.00 -10.36 5.40
CA SER A 66 -2.77 -9.91 6.03
C SER A 66 -2.21 -8.64 5.35
N LEU A 67 -1.20 -8.02 5.95
CA LEU A 67 -0.54 -6.85 5.34
C LEU A 67 0.09 -7.18 3.98
N SER A 68 0.70 -8.36 3.87
CA SER A 68 1.32 -8.83 2.62
C SER A 68 0.26 -9.09 1.55
N GLU A 69 -0.81 -9.78 1.91
CA GLU A 69 -1.94 -10.07 1.02
C GLU A 69 -2.64 -8.79 0.57
N LEU A 70 -2.83 -7.81 1.47
CA LEU A 70 -3.41 -6.52 1.13
C LEU A 70 -2.55 -5.77 0.11
N LEU A 71 -1.22 -5.72 0.31
CA LEU A 71 -0.33 -5.05 -0.64
C LEU A 71 -0.37 -5.71 -2.01
N ILE A 72 -0.33 -7.05 -2.07
CA ILE A 72 -0.43 -7.81 -3.32
C ILE A 72 -1.77 -7.53 -4.01
N TYR A 73 -2.87 -7.60 -3.26
CA TYR A 73 -4.21 -7.35 -3.77
C TYR A 73 -4.34 -5.94 -4.37
N VAL A 74 -3.87 -4.93 -3.63
CA VAL A 74 -3.95 -3.53 -4.05
C VAL A 74 -3.05 -3.28 -5.27
N ARG A 75 -1.83 -3.82 -5.31
CA ARG A 75 -0.95 -3.72 -6.49
C ARG A 75 -1.60 -4.33 -7.73
N TYR A 76 -2.18 -5.52 -7.58
CA TYR A 76 -2.90 -6.18 -8.67
C TYR A 76 -4.06 -5.31 -9.20
N LYS A 77 -4.90 -4.77 -8.30
CA LYS A 77 -6.05 -3.95 -8.68
C LYS A 77 -5.66 -2.60 -9.28
N VAL A 78 -4.65 -1.94 -8.74
CA VAL A 78 -4.11 -0.69 -9.31
C VAL A 78 -3.60 -0.93 -10.73
N ASN A 79 -2.87 -2.03 -10.95
CA ASN A 79 -2.39 -2.38 -12.29
C ASN A 79 -3.56 -2.67 -13.25
N GLU A 80 -4.57 -3.41 -12.81
CA GLU A 80 -5.79 -3.67 -13.60
C GLU A 80 -6.47 -2.36 -14.03
N TYR A 81 -6.65 -1.41 -13.11
CA TYR A 81 -7.25 -0.11 -13.41
C TYR A 81 -6.38 0.77 -14.31
N LEU A 82 -5.06 0.73 -14.12
CA LEU A 82 -4.13 1.47 -14.95
C LEU A 82 -4.13 0.94 -16.40
N GLU A 83 -4.13 -0.38 -16.58
CA GLU A 83 -4.22 -1.01 -17.91
C GLU A 83 -5.59 -0.79 -18.58
N GLU A 84 -6.67 -0.73 -17.80
CA GLU A 84 -7.97 -0.29 -18.30
C GLU A 84 -7.94 1.18 -18.74
N ALA A 85 -7.32 2.06 -17.96
CA ALA A 85 -7.19 3.47 -18.30
C ALA A 85 -6.36 3.69 -19.56
N LYS A 86 -5.22 3.00 -19.71
CA LYS A 86 -4.38 3.03 -20.93
C LYS A 86 -5.14 2.62 -22.19
N ARG A 87 -6.05 1.64 -22.09
CA ARG A 87 -6.89 1.21 -23.22
C ARG A 87 -7.91 2.25 -23.63
N ARG A 88 -8.40 3.05 -22.67
CA ARG A 88 -9.43 4.07 -22.89
C ARG A 88 -8.84 5.42 -23.28
N ASP A 89 -7.66 5.75 -22.78
CA ASP A 89 -6.93 6.99 -23.03
C ASP A 89 -5.51 6.70 -23.55
N PRO A 90 -5.28 6.86 -24.87
CA PRO A 90 -3.97 6.67 -25.48
C PRO A 90 -2.88 7.61 -24.94
N HIS A 91 -3.23 8.73 -24.29
CA HIS A 91 -2.25 9.62 -23.69
C HIS A 91 -1.54 8.96 -22.51
N ILE A 92 -2.28 8.31 -21.62
CA ILE A 92 -1.75 7.54 -20.48
C ILE A 92 -0.86 6.40 -20.97
N ALA A 93 -1.24 5.74 -22.07
CA ALA A 93 -0.45 4.67 -22.67
C ALA A 93 0.92 5.15 -23.21
N ARG A 94 0.98 6.38 -23.76
CA ARG A 94 2.23 6.95 -24.32
C ARG A 94 3.25 7.35 -23.26
N GLU A 95 2.81 7.63 -22.04
CA GLU A 95 3.69 8.04 -20.94
C GLU A 95 4.39 6.87 -20.26
N SER A 96 4.24 5.63 -20.76
CA SER A 96 4.73 4.42 -20.09
C SER A 96 4.27 4.37 -18.63
N ALA A 97 3.04 4.82 -18.35
CA ALA A 97 2.54 5.02 -17.01
C ALA A 97 2.67 3.74 -16.16
N THR A 98 3.32 3.86 -15.00
CA THR A 98 3.38 2.82 -13.96
C THR A 98 2.86 3.38 -12.65
N GLN A 99 2.42 2.47 -11.77
CA GLN A 99 2.03 2.79 -10.40
C GLN A 99 2.20 1.57 -9.52
N THR A 100 3.08 1.68 -8.53
CA THR A 100 3.42 0.62 -7.59
C THR A 100 3.10 1.07 -6.17
N PRO A 101 1.92 0.73 -5.64
CA PRO A 101 1.59 0.95 -4.23
C PRO A 101 2.66 0.39 -3.27
N GLN A 102 2.90 1.10 -2.17
CA GLN A 102 3.87 0.71 -1.13
C GLN A 102 3.27 0.82 0.26
N ILE A 103 3.71 -0.05 1.17
CA ILE A 103 3.42 0.05 2.60
C ILE A 103 4.73 0.37 3.30
N TYR A 104 4.70 1.41 4.13
CA TYR A 104 5.78 1.77 5.02
C TYR A 104 5.34 1.59 6.46
N SER A 105 6.29 1.28 7.32
CA SER A 105 6.04 1.17 8.75
C SER A 105 7.23 1.67 9.56
N SER A 106 6.95 2.19 10.75
CA SER A 106 8.00 2.53 11.71
C SER A 106 8.67 1.32 12.35
N ILE A 107 7.97 0.18 12.36
CA ILE A 107 8.43 -1.09 12.93
C ILE A 107 8.17 -2.23 11.94
N ARG A 108 8.87 -3.36 12.10
CA ARG A 108 8.53 -4.57 11.37
C ARG A 108 7.28 -5.19 11.98
N LEU A 109 6.19 -5.20 11.21
CA LEU A 109 4.94 -5.83 11.61
C LEU A 109 4.89 -7.27 11.11
N PRO A 110 4.17 -8.18 11.79
CA PRO A 110 3.93 -9.52 11.27
C PRO A 110 3.24 -9.45 9.90
N LEU A 111 3.75 -10.21 8.94
CA LEU A 111 3.30 -10.13 7.55
C LEU A 111 2.13 -11.08 7.25
N ASP A 112 2.04 -12.18 7.98
CA ASP A 112 1.11 -13.27 7.72
C ASP A 112 -0.07 -13.32 8.72
N ASP A 113 -0.15 -12.35 9.65
CA ASP A 113 -1.25 -12.28 10.61
C ASP A 113 -2.28 -11.22 10.20
N PRO A 114 -3.50 -11.61 9.76
CA PRO A 114 -4.54 -10.67 9.38
C PRO A 114 -5.09 -9.84 10.55
N ARG A 115 -4.82 -10.24 11.80
CA ARG A 115 -5.27 -9.51 13.01
C ARG A 115 -4.45 -8.25 13.27
N GLU A 116 -3.23 -8.17 12.73
CA GLU A 116 -2.36 -7.00 12.92
C GLU A 116 -2.94 -5.77 12.25
N LEU A 117 -3.46 -5.91 11.03
CA LEU A 117 -4.13 -4.81 10.35
C LEU A 117 -5.39 -4.35 11.11
N ALA A 118 -6.17 -5.29 11.65
CA ALA A 118 -7.34 -4.96 12.48
C ALA A 118 -6.94 -4.19 13.76
N THR A 119 -5.88 -4.64 14.43
CA THR A 119 -5.33 -4.00 15.63
C THR A 119 -4.82 -2.59 15.33
N LEU A 120 -4.10 -2.40 14.23
CA LEU A 120 -3.59 -1.11 13.77
C LEU A 120 -4.68 -0.12 13.39
N MET A 121 -5.81 -0.61 12.85
CA MET A 121 -6.96 0.22 12.51
C MET A 121 -7.86 0.53 13.73
N GLY A 122 -7.49 0.08 14.93
CA GLY A 122 -8.30 0.28 16.13
C GLY A 122 -9.56 -0.57 16.19
N PHE A 123 -9.68 -1.58 15.32
CA PHE A 123 -10.67 -2.65 15.47
C PHE A 123 -10.16 -3.63 16.53
N SER A 124 -10.03 -3.17 17.76
CA SER A 124 -9.95 -4.07 18.89
C SER A 124 -11.21 -4.92 18.86
N SER A 125 -11.07 -6.24 18.90
CA SER A 125 -12.20 -7.17 18.96
C SER A 125 -13.14 -6.71 20.06
N VAL A 126 -14.35 -6.28 19.69
CA VAL A 126 -15.42 -6.11 20.66
C VAL A 126 -15.87 -7.52 21.05
N ASN A 127 -15.31 -7.95 22.19
CA ASN A 127 -15.81 -8.90 23.19
C ASN A 127 -15.86 -10.41 22.85
N ASN A 128 -15.16 -11.15 23.73
CA ASN A 128 -15.54 -12.36 24.47
C ASN A 128 -16.44 -13.40 23.81
#